data_AF-A0A5P3XKG6-F1
#
_entry.id   AF-A0A5P3XKG6-F1
#
_cell.length_a   1.000
_cell.length_b   1.000
_cell.length_c   1.000
_cell.angle_alpha   90.00
_cell.angle_beta   90.00
_cell.angle_gamma   90.00
#
_symmetry.space_group_name_H-M   'P 1'
#
loop_
_entity.id
_entity.type
_entity.pdbx_description
1 polymer ?
#
loop_
_entity_poly.entity_id
_entity_poly.type
_entity_poly.pdbx_seq_one_letter_code
_entity_poly.pdbx_strand_id
1 'polypeptide(L)' 'MNLDRLKEIRKDQKLSQENIARALDISLRSYQMKEKGSNSFTFDEVIKIANALNMGEIEFIREIL' A
#
# COMPACT_ATOMS: atom_id res chain seq x y z
N MET A 1 5.20 9.84 0.06
CA MET A 1 5.26 8.37 0.13
C MET A 1 6.04 7.87 -1.08
N ASN A 2 7.08 7.09 -0.85
CA ASN A 2 7.87 6.40 -1.85
C ASN A 2 7.08 5.20 -2.39
N LEU A 3 6.49 5.38 -3.58
CA LEU A 3 5.61 4.39 -4.21
C LEU A 3 6.38 3.18 -4.77
N ASP A 4 7.62 3.39 -5.20
CA ASP A 4 8.49 2.29 -5.64
C ASP A 4 8.80 1.38 -4.46
N ARG A 5 9.11 1.95 -3.28
CA ARG A 5 9.36 1.17 -2.07
C ARG A 5 8.13 0.40 -1.59
N LEU A 6 6.94 1.02 -1.60
CA LEU A 6 5.68 0.31 -1.33
C LEU A 6 5.52 -0.91 -2.26
N LYS A 7 5.77 -0.71 -3.57
CA LYS A 7 5.60 -1.77 -4.57
C LYS A 7 6.60 -2.91 -4.38
N GLU A 8 7.83 -2.61 -3.99
CA GLU A 8 8.85 -3.61 -3.62
C GLU A 8 8.38 -4.46 -2.44
N ILE A 9 8.04 -3.82 -1.31
CA ILE A 9 7.60 -4.52 -0.09
C ILE A 9 6.40 -5.43 -0.39
N ARG A 10 5.41 -4.92 -1.13
CA ARG A 10 4.24 -5.71 -1.54
C ARG A 10 4.61 -6.94 -2.35
N LYS A 11 5.54 -6.81 -3.30
CA LYS A 11 6.00 -7.90 -4.15
C LYS A 11 6.84 -8.91 -3.39
N ASP A 12 7.68 -8.48 -2.46
CA ASP A 12 8.50 -9.35 -1.61
C ASP A 12 7.61 -10.24 -0.74
N GLN A 13 6.46 -9.72 -0.31
CA GLN A 13 5.42 -10.48 0.38
C GLN A 13 4.48 -11.27 -0.55
N LYS A 14 4.74 -11.27 -1.86
CA LYS A 14 3.94 -11.99 -2.88
C LYS A 14 2.47 -11.55 -2.93
N LEU A 15 2.17 -10.31 -2.54
CA LEU A 15 0.82 -9.77 -2.59
C LEU A 15 0.57 -9.09 -3.93
N SER A 16 -0.60 -9.37 -4.52
CA SER A 16 -1.05 -8.69 -5.73
C SER A 16 -1.63 -7.30 -5.42
N GLN A 17 -1.84 -6.49 -6.46
CA GLN A 17 -2.53 -5.20 -6.30
C GLN A 17 -3.99 -5.42 -5.83
N GLU A 18 -4.63 -6.49 -6.27
CA GLU A 18 -5.96 -6.92 -5.84
C GLU A 18 -6.00 -7.33 -4.37
N ASN A 19 -4.92 -7.94 -3.84
CA ASN A 19 -4.85 -8.26 -2.42
C ASN A 19 -4.92 -6.99 -1.56
N ILE A 20 -4.13 -5.97 -1.92
CA ILE A 20 -4.13 -4.70 -1.18
C ILE A 20 -5.44 -3.94 -1.40
N ALA A 21 -5.95 -3.87 -2.63
CA ALA A 21 -7.24 -3.22 -2.91
C ALA A 21 -8.39 -3.79 -2.05
N ARG A 22 -8.44 -5.12 -1.88
CA ARG A 22 -9.40 -5.79 -0.99
C ARG A 22 -9.22 -5.40 0.48
N ALA A 23 -7.98 -5.31 0.97
CA ALA A 23 -7.71 -4.89 2.35
C ALA A 23 -8.11 -3.43 2.63
N LEU A 24 -8.07 -2.58 1.59
CA LEU A 24 -8.45 -1.18 1.69
C LEU A 24 -9.95 -0.94 1.49
N ASP A 25 -10.69 -1.98 1.06
CA ASP A 25 -12.08 -1.89 0.62
C ASP A 25 -12.29 -0.88 -0.52
N ILE A 26 -11.41 -0.94 -1.53
CA ILE A 26 -11.46 -0.10 -2.73
C ILE A 26 -11.38 -0.94 -3.99
N SER A 27 -11.78 -0.36 -5.14
CA SER A 27 -11.60 -1.02 -6.42
C SER A 27 -10.11 -1.22 -6.75
N LEU A 28 -9.78 -2.30 -7.47
CA LEU A 28 -8.44 -2.53 -8.01
C LEU A 28 -7.92 -1.30 -8.77
N ARG A 29 -8.77 -0.70 -9.61
CA ARG A 29 -8.42 0.49 -10.39
C ARG A 29 -8.04 1.66 -9.49
N SER A 30 -8.76 1.86 -8.38
CA SER A 30 -8.41 2.91 -7.40
C SER A 30 -7.02 2.67 -6.82
N TYR A 31 -6.73 1.45 -6.37
CA TYR A 31 -5.40 1.09 -5.86
C TYR A 31 -4.31 1.27 -6.93
N GLN A 32 -4.55 0.82 -8.17
CA GLN A 32 -3.61 0.97 -9.28
C GLN A 32 -3.26 2.43 -9.57
N MET A 33 -4.26 3.31 -9.58
CA MET A 33 -4.03 4.74 -9.78
C MET A 33 -3.26 5.36 -8.61
N LYS A 34 -3.47 4.88 -7.38
CA LYS A 34 -2.74 5.32 -6.21
C LYS A 34 -1.29 4.82 -6.18
N GLU A 35 -1.05 3.53 -6.41
CA GLU A 35 0.29 2.93 -6.47
C GLU A 35 1.10 3.44 -7.68
N LYS A 36 0.45 3.87 -8.76
CA LYS A 36 1.08 4.59 -9.88
C LYS A 36 1.39 6.07 -9.56
N GLY A 37 0.83 6.61 -8.48
CA GLY A 37 1.02 8.01 -8.07
C GLY A 37 0.11 9.02 -8.76
N SER A 38 -0.92 8.54 -9.49
CA SER A 38 -1.94 9.42 -10.06
C SER A 38 -2.90 9.96 -9.00
N ASN A 39 -3.11 9.22 -7.91
CA ASN A 39 -3.90 9.64 -6.75
C ASN A 39 -3.09 9.41 -5.46
N SER A 40 -3.29 10.26 -4.46
CA SER A 40 -2.66 10.08 -3.15
C SER A 40 -3.37 9.01 -2.32
N PHE A 41 -2.64 8.34 -1.43
CA PHE A 41 -3.22 7.56 -0.34
C PHE A 41 -3.60 8.49 0.82
N THR A 42 -4.72 8.21 1.48
CA THR A 42 -5.05 8.84 2.77
C THR A 42 -4.20 8.22 3.88
N PHE A 43 -4.13 8.88 5.03
CA PHE A 43 -3.43 8.32 6.19
C PHE A 43 -4.05 6.98 6.64
N ASP A 44 -5.38 6.90 6.72
CA ASP A 44 -6.09 5.67 7.07
C ASP A 44 -5.79 4.52 6.09
N GLU A 45 -5.68 4.82 4.79
CA GLU A 45 -5.27 3.83 3.79
C GLU A 45 -3.83 3.37 4.03
N VAL A 46 -2.89 4.26 4.39
CA VAL A 46 -1.50 3.90 4.73
C VAL A 46 -1.45 2.95 5.93
N ILE A 47 -2.26 3.21 6.96
CA ILE A 47 -2.37 2.31 8.13
C ILE A 47 -2.95 0.94 7.73
N LYS A 48 -4.00 0.91 6.91
CA LYS A 48 -4.55 -0.34 6.37
C LYS A 48 -3.54 -1.12 5.52
N ILE A 49 -2.70 -0.43 4.75
CA ILE A 49 -1.62 -1.07 3.98
C ILE A 49 -0.61 -1.72 4.92
N ALA A 50 -0.16 -1.03 5.97
CA ALA A 50 0.77 -1.60 6.96
C ALA A 50 0.24 -2.92 7.52
N ASN A 51 -1.03 -2.92 7.93
CA ASN A 51 -1.71 -4.11 8.43
C ASN A 51 -1.83 -5.22 7.37
N ALA A 52 -2.17 -4.88 6.12
CA ALA A 52 -2.24 -5.84 5.01
C ALA A 52 -0.88 -6.47 4.66
N LEU A 53 0.21 -5.73 4.91
CA LEU A 53 1.59 -6.16 4.76
C LEU A 53 2.15 -6.83 6.02
N ASN A 54 1.34 -7.07 7.07
CA ASN A 54 1.80 -7.60 8.36
C ASN A 54 3.03 -6.86 8.93
N MET A 55 3.10 -5.54 8.73
CA MET A 55 4.17 -4.68 9.25
C MET A 55 3.63 -3.82 10.38
N GLY A 56 4.49 -3.46 11.33
CA GLY A 56 4.14 -2.44 12.31
C GLY A 56 3.94 -1.08 11.62
N GLU A 57 2.92 -0.31 12.01
CA GLU A 57 2.57 0.97 11.36
C GLU A 57 3.77 1.93 11.29
N ILE A 58 4.51 2.07 12.40
CA ILE A 58 5.69 2.95 12.48
C ILE A 58 6.84 2.45 11.58
N GLU A 59 7.07 1.14 11.55
CA GLU A 59 8.10 0.52 10.71
C GLU A 59 7.77 0.74 9.24
N PHE A 60 6.53 0.45 8.84
CA PHE A 60 6.07 0.67 7.49
C PHE A 60 6.21 2.13 7.05
N ILE A 61 5.79 3.09 7.89
CA ILE A 61 5.90 4.52 7.60
C ILE A 61 7.36 4.94 7.39
N ARG A 62 8.30 4.40 8.18
CA ARG A 62 9.75 4.68 8.02
C ARG A 62 10.32 4.16 6.71
N GLU A 63 9.79 3.06 6.19
CA GLU A 63 10.23 2.51 4.90
C GLU A 63 9.76 3.37 3.72
N ILE A 64 8.57 3.97 3.81
CA ILE A 64 7.92 4.64 2.68
C ILE A 64 7.97 6.18 2.73
N LEU A 65 8.57 6.80 3.74
CA LEU A 65 8.75 8.26 3.84
C LEU A 65 10.23 8.63 3.79
#